data_AF-Q1Q709-F1
#
_entry.id   AF-Q1Q709-F1
#
_cell.length_a   1.000
_cell.length_b   1.000
_cell.length_c   1.000
_cell.angle_alpha   90.00
_cell.angle_beta   90.00
_cell.angle_gamma   90.00
#
_symmetry.space_group_name_H-M   'P 1'
#
loop_
_entity.id
_entity.type
_entity.pdbx_description
1 polymer ?
#
loop_
_entity_poly.entity_id
_entity_poly.type
_entity_poly.pdbx_seq_one_letter_code
_entity_poly.pdbx_strand_id
1 'polypeptide(L)'
;MNQHTTPIDNTHNELLCSITVRPVSQNDQANWDILMRQHHYLVFHSLVGESIRYVAESQGQWLALIGWAAAALKCTVRDKWIGWPPFLKSQRLKLIANNSRFLILPQIHVPNLASRILSLNPTSTNLP
;
A
#
# COMPACT_ATOMS: atom_id res chain seq x y z
N MET A 1 14.16 2.01 39.10
CA MET A 1 13.86 3.16 38.22
C MET A 1 12.84 2.63 37.22
N ASN A 2 11.56 2.72 37.59
CA ASN A 2 10.50 1.93 36.98
C ASN A 2 9.98 2.68 35.76
N GLN A 3 10.04 2.06 34.59
CA GLN A 3 9.41 2.60 33.40
C GLN A 3 7.90 2.35 33.51
N HIS A 4 7.15 3.43 33.71
CA HIS A 4 5.71 3.46 33.53
C HIS A 4 5.43 3.34 32.02
N THR A 5 5.22 2.12 31.53
CA THR A 5 4.59 1.90 30.23
C THR A 5 3.10 2.18 30.40
N THR A 6 2.65 3.29 29.83
CA THR A 6 1.26 3.72 29.88
C THR A 6 0.36 2.76 29.09
N PRO A 7 -0.88 2.47 29.55
CA PRO A 7 -1.81 1.54 28.87
C PRO A 7 -2.16 1.92 27.42
N ILE A 8 -1.95 3.18 27.03
CA ILE A 8 -2.27 3.72 25.70
C ILE A 8 -1.30 3.23 24.63
N ASP A 9 -0.03 2.95 24.97
CA ASP A 9 0.98 2.49 24.00
C ASP A 9 0.78 1.03 23.59
N ASN A 10 0.22 0.21 24.48
CA ASN A 10 -0.03 -1.20 24.19
C ASN A 10 -1.11 -1.36 23.11
N THR A 11 -2.18 -0.56 23.15
CA THR A 11 -3.26 -0.63 22.15
C THR A 11 -2.78 -0.28 20.74
N HIS A 12 -1.88 0.69 20.60
CA HIS A 12 -1.30 1.04 19.30
C HIS A 12 -0.42 -0.09 18.75
N ASN A 13 0.43 -0.66 19.61
CA ASN A 13 1.30 -1.77 19.20
C ASN A 13 0.49 -3.03 18.87
N GLU A 14 -0.53 -3.35 19.66
CA GLU A 14 -1.47 -4.44 19.40
C GLU A 14 -2.17 -4.27 18.04
N LEU A 15 -2.66 -3.06 17.75
CA LEU A 15 -3.23 -2.75 16.44
C LEU A 15 -2.21 -2.95 15.32
N LEU A 16 -0.99 -2.41 15.45
CA LEU A 16 0.06 -2.55 14.42
C LEU A 16 0.43 -4.02 14.16
N CYS A 17 0.39 -4.85 15.21
CA CYS A 17 0.63 -6.28 15.12
C CYS A 17 -0.52 -7.05 14.45
N SER A 18 -1.77 -6.59 14.60
CA SER A 18 -2.95 -7.28 14.03
C SER A 18 -3.28 -6.89 12.60
N ILE A 19 -2.58 -5.92 12.01
CA ILE A 19 -2.81 -5.50 10.62
C ILE A 19 -2.49 -6.66 9.67
N THR A 20 -3.41 -6.89 8.75
CA THR A 20 -3.19 -7.72 7.57
C THR A 20 -3.31 -6.87 6.31
N VAL A 21 -2.56 -7.24 5.27
CA VAL A 21 -2.67 -6.63 3.94
C VAL A 21 -3.06 -7.73 2.97
N ARG A 22 -4.23 -7.60 2.35
CA ARG A 22 -4.79 -8.62 1.46
C ARG A 22 -5.25 -8.05 0.13
N PRO A 23 -5.28 -8.88 -0.95
CA PRO A 23 -5.92 -8.49 -2.18
C PRO A 23 -7.38 -8.10 -1.95
N VAL A 24 -7.85 -7.08 -2.67
CA VAL A 24 -9.24 -6.65 -2.66
C VAL A 24 -10.07 -7.66 -3.46
N SER A 25 -11.13 -8.19 -2.84
CA SER A 25 -12.04 -9.12 -3.49
C SER A 25 -12.87 -8.40 -4.57
N GLN A 26 -13.51 -9.16 -5.47
CA GLN A 26 -14.36 -8.57 -6.50
C GLN A 26 -15.50 -7.71 -5.91
N ASN A 27 -16.09 -8.15 -4.80
CA ASN A 27 -17.18 -7.43 -4.12
C ASN A 27 -16.70 -6.13 -3.45
N ASP A 28 -15.42 -6.07 -3.06
CA ASP A 28 -14.83 -4.94 -2.37
C ASP A 28 -14.30 -3.85 -3.33
N GLN A 29 -14.16 -4.14 -4.64
CA GLN A 29 -13.52 -3.22 -5.59
C GLN A 29 -14.26 -1.88 -5.69
N ALA A 30 -15.60 -1.92 -5.72
CA ALA A 30 -16.41 -0.71 -5.81
C ALA A 30 -16.20 0.19 -4.58
N ASN A 31 -16.19 -0.40 -3.38
CA ASN A 31 -15.94 0.34 -2.14
C ASN A 31 -14.52 0.95 -2.12
N TRP A 32 -13.53 0.18 -2.56
CA TRP A 32 -12.15 0.66 -2.69
C TRP A 32 -12.06 1.88 -3.61
N ASP A 33 -12.69 1.83 -4.79
CA ASP A 33 -12.66 2.92 -5.77
C ASP A 33 -13.39 4.17 -5.23
N ILE A 34 -14.51 4.00 -4.52
CA ILE A 34 -15.25 5.09 -3.87
C ILE A 34 -14.37 5.80 -2.84
N LEU A 35 -13.81 5.06 -1.89
CA LEU A 35 -12.97 5.61 -0.83
C LEU A 35 -11.72 6.28 -1.38
N MET A 36 -11.08 5.67 -2.38
CA MET A 36 -9.91 6.24 -3.05
C MET A 36 -10.26 7.57 -3.74
N ARG A 37 -11.41 7.65 -4.43
CA ARG A 37 -11.85 8.89 -5.08
C ARG A 37 -12.22 9.98 -4.07
N GLN A 38 -12.83 9.61 -2.96
CA GLN A 38 -13.30 10.57 -1.94
C GLN A 38 -12.15 11.19 -1.14
N HIS A 39 -11.11 10.41 -0.84
CA HIS A 39 -10.12 10.81 0.16
C HIS A 39 -8.69 10.98 -0.38
N HIS A 40 -8.38 10.45 -1.56
CA HIS A 40 -7.03 10.62 -2.11
C HIS A 40 -6.87 12.03 -2.67
N TYR A 41 -5.83 12.74 -2.23
CA TYR A 41 -5.56 14.13 -2.57
C TYR A 41 -5.31 14.37 -4.08
N LEU A 42 -4.89 13.34 -4.82
CA LEU A 42 -4.88 13.36 -6.28
C LEU A 42 -6.14 12.71 -6.82
N VAL A 43 -6.84 13.42 -7.73
CA VAL A 43 -8.04 12.92 -8.41
C VAL A 43 -7.82 11.49 -8.91
N PHE A 44 -8.72 10.59 -8.52
CA PHE A 44 -8.69 9.18 -8.89
C PHE A 44 -9.82 8.83 -9.86
N HIS A 45 -9.43 8.38 -11.05
CA HIS A 45 -10.35 7.87 -12.07
C HIS A 45 -10.32 6.33 -12.10
N SER A 46 -9.12 5.75 -12.30
CA SER A 46 -8.87 4.32 -12.29
C SER A 46 -7.37 4.03 -12.13
N LEU A 47 -7.03 2.77 -11.86
CA LEU A 47 -5.68 2.24 -12.10
C LEU A 47 -5.57 1.84 -13.57
N VAL A 48 -4.48 2.19 -14.24
CA VAL A 48 -4.27 1.96 -15.68
C VAL A 48 -3.28 0.80 -15.88
N GLY A 49 -3.59 -0.09 -16.83
CA GLY A 49 -2.77 -1.25 -17.15
C GLY A 49 -2.87 -2.37 -16.11
N GLU A 50 -1.87 -3.26 -16.08
CA GLU A 50 -1.77 -4.31 -15.08
C GLU A 50 -1.68 -3.68 -13.69
N SER A 51 -2.67 -4.00 -12.85
CA SER A 51 -2.78 -3.41 -11.51
C SER A 51 -3.46 -4.36 -10.55
N ILE A 52 -3.10 -4.22 -9.27
CA ILE A 52 -3.68 -5.00 -8.18
C ILE A 52 -4.01 -4.04 -7.04
N ARG A 53 -5.20 -4.20 -6.47
CA ARG A 53 -5.67 -3.43 -5.32
C ARG A 53 -5.51 -4.28 -4.06
N TYR A 54 -5.00 -3.65 -3.01
CA TYR A 54 -4.92 -4.22 -1.67
C TYR A 54 -5.64 -3.32 -0.68
N VAL A 55 -6.10 -3.95 0.39
CA VAL A 55 -6.62 -3.29 1.58
C VAL A 55 -5.76 -3.72 2.78
N ALA A 56 -5.40 -2.73 3.60
CA ALA A 56 -4.89 -2.97 4.93
C ALA A 56 -6.07 -2.91 5.90
N GLU A 57 -6.27 -3.97 6.68
CA GLU A 57 -7.36 -4.06 7.64
C GLU A 57 -6.90 -4.64 8.97
N SER A 58 -7.68 -4.39 10.01
CA SER A 58 -7.54 -5.03 11.31
C SER A 58 -8.93 -5.35 11.82
N GLN A 59 -9.16 -6.61 12.23
CA GLN A 59 -10.46 -7.08 12.73
C GLN A 59 -11.64 -6.75 11.79
N GLY A 60 -11.41 -6.84 10.47
CA GLY A 60 -12.41 -6.52 9.43
C GLY A 60 -12.61 -5.02 9.17
N GLN A 61 -11.99 -4.13 9.95
CA GLN A 61 -12.03 -2.69 9.71
C GLN A 61 -10.93 -2.28 8.74
N TRP A 62 -11.31 -1.61 7.65
CA TRP A 62 -10.37 -1.04 6.70
C TRP A 62 -9.62 0.13 7.31
N LEU A 63 -8.30 0.14 7.14
CA LEU A 63 -7.42 1.18 7.67
C LEU A 63 -6.75 1.98 6.54
N ALA A 64 -6.33 1.30 5.48
CA ALA A 64 -5.68 1.93 4.34
C ALA A 64 -5.91 1.16 3.05
N LEU A 65 -5.73 1.85 1.92
CA LEU A 65 -5.88 1.34 0.57
C LEU A 65 -4.55 1.46 -0.17
N ILE A 66 -4.17 0.42 -0.91
CA ILE A 66 -2.91 0.35 -1.65
C ILE A 66 -3.21 -0.08 -3.08
N GLY A 67 -2.68 0.65 -4.06
CA GLY A 67 -2.79 0.34 -5.48
C GLY A 67 -1.43 0.13 -6.10
N TRP A 68 -1.12 -1.10 -6.50
CA TRP A 68 0.06 -1.43 -7.29
C TRP A 68 -0.31 -1.42 -8.77
N ALA A 69 0.56 -0.84 -9.59
CA ALA A 69 0.43 -0.85 -11.04
C ALA A 69 1.77 -1.20 -11.69
N ALA A 70 1.75 -1.50 -12.99
CA ALA A 70 2.97 -1.61 -13.78
C ALA A 70 3.88 -0.38 -13.60
N ALA A 71 5.20 -0.59 -13.71
CA ALA A 71 6.16 0.49 -13.59
C ALA A 71 5.90 1.64 -14.57
N ALA A 72 6.01 2.87 -14.08
CA ALA A 72 5.97 4.05 -14.92
C ALA A 72 7.08 3.99 -15.99
N LEU A 73 6.73 4.15 -17.27
CA LEU A 73 7.67 4.07 -18.39
C LEU A 73 8.83 5.08 -18.26
N LYS A 74 8.54 6.26 -17.71
CA LYS A 74 9.52 7.33 -17.49
C LYS A 74 9.46 7.76 -16.03
N CYS A 75 10.52 7.50 -15.27
CA CYS A 75 10.70 8.00 -13.91
C CYS A 75 12.19 8.24 -13.69
N THR A 76 12.63 9.47 -13.92
CA THR A 76 14.06 9.83 -13.91
C THR A 76 14.72 9.54 -12.58
N VAL A 77 14.02 9.74 -11.46
CA VAL A 77 14.57 9.47 -10.11
C VAL A 77 14.85 7.98 -9.94
N ARG A 78 13.88 7.11 -10.25
CA ARG A 78 14.09 5.65 -10.23
C ARG A 78 15.19 5.24 -11.18
N ASP A 79 15.14 5.71 -12.42
CA ASP A 79 16.07 5.29 -13.47
C ASP A 79 17.52 5.65 -13.10
N LYS A 80 17.74 6.81 -12.47
CA LYS A 80 19.04 7.22 -11.93
C LYS A 80 19.48 6.37 -10.73
N TRP A 81 18.58 6.07 -9.80
CA TRP A 81 18.90 5.29 -8.61
C TRP A 81 19.24 3.82 -8.94
N ILE A 82 18.46 3.19 -9.82
CA ILE A 82 18.74 1.82 -10.29
C ILE A 82 19.98 1.80 -11.20
N GLY A 83 20.19 2.85 -12.00
CA GLY A 83 21.40 3.01 -12.82
C GLY A 83 21.44 2.10 -14.06
N TRP A 84 20.31 1.53 -14.48
CA TRP A 84 20.29 0.70 -15.68
C TRP A 84 20.54 1.52 -16.95
N PRO A 85 21.38 1.04 -17.87
CA PRO A 85 21.42 1.58 -19.23
C PRO A 85 20.07 1.37 -19.93
N PRO A 86 19.73 2.19 -20.96
CA PRO A 86 18.40 2.18 -21.58
C PRO A 86 17.91 0.80 -22.07
N PHE A 87 18.80 -0.03 -22.59
CA PHE A 87 18.45 -1.37 -23.07
C PHE A 87 18.10 -2.35 -21.93
N LEU A 88 18.79 -2.26 -20.78
CA LEU A 88 18.43 -3.07 -19.60
C LEU A 88 17.14 -2.57 -18.98
N LYS A 89 16.93 -1.25 -18.98
CA LYS A 89 15.67 -0.68 -18.52
C LYS A 89 14.49 -1.23 -19.31
N SER A 90 14.52 -1.20 -20.64
CA SER A 90 13.40 -1.69 -21.46
C SER A 90 13.09 -3.16 -21.20
N GLN A 91 14.11 -4.00 -20.96
CA GLN A 91 13.94 -5.43 -20.68
C GLN A 91 13.44 -5.72 -19.26
N ARG A 92 13.88 -4.94 -18.26
CA ARG A 92 13.66 -5.21 -16.84
C ARG A 92 12.54 -4.41 -16.21
N LEU A 93 12.00 -3.38 -16.89
CA LEU A 93 10.95 -2.54 -16.33
C LEU A 93 9.71 -3.34 -15.89
N LYS A 94 9.41 -4.44 -16.60
CA LYS A 94 8.34 -5.40 -16.25
C LYS A 94 8.52 -6.09 -14.89
N LEU A 95 9.71 -6.05 -14.31
CA LEU A 95 10.02 -6.62 -12.99
C LEU A 95 9.81 -5.62 -11.85
N ILE A 96 9.39 -4.40 -12.16
CA ILE A 96 9.21 -3.33 -11.19
C ILE A 96 7.71 -3.02 -11.08
N ALA A 97 7.22 -3.00 -9.85
CA ALA A 97 5.89 -2.48 -9.54
C ALA A 97 5.98 -0.99 -9.15
N ASN A 98 4.93 -0.24 -9.48
CA ASN A 98 4.73 1.13 -9.05
C ASN A 98 3.70 1.17 -7.92
N ASN A 99 4.05 1.77 -6.78
CA ASN A 99 3.07 2.09 -5.74
C ASN A 99 2.25 3.30 -6.19
N SER A 100 1.29 3.05 -7.08
CA SER A 100 0.56 4.09 -7.79
C SER A 100 -0.42 4.86 -6.89
N ARG A 101 -0.95 4.20 -5.85
CA ARG A 101 -1.85 4.80 -4.87
C ARG A 101 -1.56 4.25 -3.48
N PHE A 102 -1.59 5.14 -2.51
CA PHE A 102 -1.51 4.83 -1.10
C PHE A 102 -2.35 5.82 -0.31
N LEU A 103 -3.31 5.33 0.46
CA LEU A 103 -4.26 6.15 1.20
C LEU A 103 -4.50 5.52 2.56
N ILE A 104 -4.11 6.21 3.64
CA ILE A 104 -4.65 5.92 4.97
C ILE A 104 -5.99 6.63 5.08
N LEU A 105 -7.03 5.92 5.54
CA LEU A 105 -8.37 6.50 5.62
C LEU A 105 -8.37 7.66 6.64
N PRO A 106 -9.08 8.78 6.36
CA PRO A 106 -8.95 10.01 7.15
C PRO A 106 -9.29 9.87 8.64
N GLN A 107 -10.14 8.91 9.01
CA GLN A 107 -10.50 8.65 10.40
C GLN A 107 -9.38 7.94 11.18
N ILE A 108 -8.32 7.47 10.52
CA ILE A 108 -7.26 6.65 11.12
C ILE A 108 -6.01 7.49 11.36
N HIS A 109 -5.66 7.67 12.62
CA HIS A 109 -4.46 8.38 13.06
C HIS A 109 -3.66 7.48 14.00
N VAL A 110 -2.74 6.71 13.44
CA VAL A 110 -1.91 5.76 14.19
C VAL A 110 -0.45 5.97 13.80
N PRO A 111 0.45 6.27 14.75
CA PRO A 111 1.88 6.38 14.48
C PRO A 111 2.42 5.11 13.82
N ASN A 112 3.34 5.27 12.87
CA ASN A 112 4.02 4.17 12.16
C ASN A 112 3.11 3.25 11.32
N LEU A 113 1.83 3.59 11.16
CA LEU A 113 0.87 2.78 10.39
C LEU A 113 1.30 2.64 8.94
N ALA A 114 1.73 3.74 8.30
CA ALA A 114 2.13 3.73 6.90
C ALA A 114 3.29 2.78 6.63
N SER A 115 4.37 2.91 7.40
CA SER A 115 5.57 2.07 7.25
C SER A 115 5.27 0.62 7.59
N ARG A 116 4.47 0.36 8.63
CA ARG A 116 4.01 -1.00 8.97
C ARG A 116 3.27 -1.64 7.79
N ILE A 117 2.26 -0.96 7.25
CA ILE A 117 1.46 -1.46 6.13
C ILE A 117 2.35 -1.74 4.90
N LEU A 118 3.24 -0.82 4.54
CA LEU A 118 4.15 -1.00 3.41
C LEU A 118 5.14 -2.16 3.62
N SER A 119 5.55 -2.42 4.87
CA SER A 119 6.42 -3.56 5.20
C SER A 119 5.71 -4.91 5.13
N LEU A 120 4.38 -4.93 5.30
CA LEU A 120 3.53 -6.13 5.20
C LEU A 120 3.20 -6.49 3.75
N ASN A 121 3.89 -5.89 2.78
CA ASN A 121 3.72 -6.21 1.37
C ASN A 121 3.80 -7.72 1.17
N PRO A 122 2.76 -8.35 0.58
CA PRO A 122 2.74 -9.80 0.47
C PRO A 122 3.85 -10.24 -0.48
N THR A 123 4.92 -10.76 0.11
CA THR A 123 5.87 -11.61 -0.60
C THR A 123 5.10 -12.84 -1.04
N SER A 124 4.99 -13.03 -2.36
CA SER A 124 4.28 -14.11 -3.05
C SER A 124 4.25 -15.45 -2.30
N THR A 125 3.27 -15.64 -1.42
CA THR A 125 2.92 -16.94 -0.85
C THR A 125 1.41 -16.99 -0.76
N ASN A 126 0.80 -17.85 -1.58
CA ASN A 126 -0.64 -18.07 -1.78
C ASN A 126 -1.31 -17.17 -2.83
N LEU A 127 -0.84 -17.27 -4.09
CA LEU A 127 -1.82 -17.43 -5.17
C LEU A 127 -2.14 -18.93 -5.26
N PRO A 128 -3.41 -19.35 -5.44
CA PRO A 128 -3.75 -20.72 -5.79
C PRO A 128 -3.15 -21.14 -7.14
#